data_AF-A0A1C5NP22-F1
#
_entry.id   AF-A0A1C5NP22-F1
#
_cell.length_a   1.000
_cell.length_b   1.000
_cell.length_c   1.000
_cell.angle_alpha   90.00
_cell.angle_beta   90.00
_cell.angle_gamma   90.00
#
_symmetry.space_group_name_H-M   'P 1'
#
loop_
_entity.id
_entity.type
_entity.pdbx_description
1 polymer ?
#
loop_
_entity_poly.entity_id
_entity_poly.type
_entity_poly.pdbx_seq_one_letter_code
_entity_poly.pdbx_strand_id
1 'polypeptide(L)'
;MPGIQTLDCTLRDGGYLNDWEFGYKMICQTVRQLIASNVDYVELGFLRNEDYQPDRTVFRHVKDAYHILPKDCKNTRFTLMSLHNKYDISQLEDYDGGPIQRIRVTFHDYDVEEGLEYCRKVMEKGYEVACNPINIMGYSDGELLEILRKVNEIHPTVFSIVDTFGSMKRNDLIRLYSLCENNLSKDITIGLHLHENLSLSYSLAQEFLNIKSYSRNCVIDGSLLGMGRVPGNLCIELILDYLNNNYAKTYNIDPILDAIDDYIVPIKRLEPWGYSTAYSLSAKYNLHRNYAEFLLNKGKLKAKDINHILASIEDCKKTAFDEAYVEELYYHYQDCAVDDAQARAAFSQKLKGREILILAPGGSLEREEARIQAYIEEKSPVVITANFKSELYRADYLFFSNVKRYEEYVNGPMEEEILVTSNLKEGAKEAAGVFNYHDLTYDENGVFDNCTVMLLRLLKQIGIERVHLAGFDGYEEKPTDYVSSILDYQERRKGAAHTNQLIRTLLSPIRSQMNLEFLTPSKYEKEE
;
A
#
# COMPACT_ATOMS: atom_id res chain seq x y z
N MET A 1 -11.98 -12.36 -38.34
CA MET A 1 -11.79 -11.19 -37.46
C MET A 1 -10.41 -11.31 -36.85
N PRO A 2 -9.59 -10.24 -36.81
CA PRO A 2 -8.41 -10.26 -35.95
C PRO A 2 -8.83 -10.55 -34.52
N GLY A 3 -7.95 -11.22 -33.78
CA GLY A 3 -8.26 -11.84 -32.50
C GLY A 3 -8.32 -10.83 -31.36
N ILE A 4 -9.39 -10.92 -30.56
CA ILE A 4 -9.40 -10.46 -29.17
C ILE A 4 -8.85 -11.61 -28.33
N GLN A 5 -7.83 -11.36 -27.51
CA GLN A 5 -7.25 -12.35 -26.61
C GLN A 5 -7.30 -11.84 -25.18
N THR A 6 -7.23 -12.76 -24.22
CA THR A 6 -7.13 -12.44 -22.80
C THR A 6 -5.83 -12.97 -22.19
N LEU A 7 -5.34 -12.28 -21.17
CA LEU A 7 -4.15 -12.67 -20.43
C LEU A 7 -4.46 -12.64 -18.93
N ASP A 8 -4.29 -13.77 -18.25
CA ASP A 8 -4.30 -13.82 -16.80
C ASP A 8 -2.92 -13.44 -16.24
N CYS A 9 -2.89 -12.52 -15.30
CA CYS A 9 -1.68 -12.08 -14.60
C CYS A 9 -1.71 -12.35 -13.09
N THR A 10 -2.56 -13.28 -12.63
CA THR A 10 -2.74 -13.58 -11.20
C THR A 10 -1.42 -14.00 -10.54
N LEU A 11 -0.65 -14.88 -11.18
CA LEU A 11 0.59 -15.42 -10.65
C LEU A 11 1.78 -14.45 -10.77
N ARG A 12 1.66 -13.36 -11.54
CA ARG A 12 2.72 -12.35 -11.67
C ARG A 12 2.41 -11.10 -10.87
N ASP A 13 1.28 -10.46 -11.12
CA ASP A 13 0.89 -9.22 -10.45
C ASP A 13 0.37 -9.49 -9.03
N GLY A 14 -0.39 -10.57 -8.85
CA GLY A 14 -0.84 -11.00 -7.52
C GLY A 14 0.32 -11.30 -6.57
N GLY A 15 1.50 -11.62 -7.11
CA GLY A 15 2.69 -11.90 -6.33
C GLY A 15 3.20 -10.71 -5.51
N TYR A 16 2.78 -9.47 -5.83
CA TYR A 16 3.08 -8.31 -4.99
C TYR A 16 2.45 -8.39 -3.59
N LEU A 17 1.43 -9.23 -3.38
CA LEU A 17 0.75 -9.38 -2.10
C LEU A 17 1.48 -10.34 -1.14
N ASN A 18 2.25 -11.30 -1.67
CA ASN A 18 2.85 -12.40 -0.91
C ASN A 18 4.29 -12.73 -1.34
N ASP A 19 5.02 -11.77 -1.91
CA ASP A 19 6.38 -11.96 -2.45
C ASP A 19 6.51 -13.17 -3.40
N TRP A 20 5.49 -13.36 -4.24
CA TRP A 20 5.38 -14.46 -5.21
C TRP A 20 5.36 -15.87 -4.59
N GLU A 21 5.28 -15.99 -3.27
CA GLU A 21 5.24 -17.25 -2.50
C GLU A 21 3.80 -17.75 -2.36
N PHE A 22 3.30 -18.38 -3.42
CA PHE A 22 1.93 -18.91 -3.49
C PHE A 22 1.79 -20.34 -2.96
N GLY A 23 2.91 -21.09 -2.92
CA GLY A 23 2.91 -22.53 -2.67
C GLY A 23 2.66 -23.35 -3.93
N TYR A 24 3.48 -24.37 -4.15
CA TYR A 24 3.55 -25.16 -5.38
C TYR A 24 2.20 -25.75 -5.80
N LYS A 25 1.43 -26.25 -4.82
CA LYS A 25 0.09 -26.81 -5.07
C LYS A 25 -0.85 -25.74 -5.63
N MET A 26 -0.88 -24.54 -5.04
CA MET A 26 -1.76 -23.46 -5.48
C MET A 26 -1.40 -22.99 -6.90
N ILE A 27 -0.10 -22.82 -7.17
CA ILE A 27 0.42 -22.44 -8.49
C ILE A 27 -0.07 -23.44 -9.54
N CYS A 28 0.20 -24.73 -9.33
CA CYS A 28 -0.16 -25.78 -10.29
C CYS A 28 -1.68 -25.88 -10.50
N GLN A 29 -2.49 -25.71 -9.45
CA GLN A 29 -3.95 -25.80 -9.58
C GLN A 29 -4.52 -24.57 -10.28
N THR A 30 -4.03 -23.37 -9.97
CA THR A 30 -4.42 -22.13 -10.67
C THR A 30 -4.13 -22.23 -12.17
N VAL A 31 -2.92 -22.68 -12.55
CA VAL A 31 -2.56 -22.92 -13.95
C VAL A 31 -3.52 -23.91 -14.62
N ARG A 32 -3.84 -25.04 -13.97
CA ARG A 32 -4.78 -26.03 -14.52
C ARG A 32 -6.18 -25.46 -14.74
N GLN A 33 -6.68 -24.67 -13.79
CA GLN A 33 -8.01 -24.08 -13.89
C GLN A 33 -8.07 -23.02 -15.00
N LEU A 34 -7.03 -22.21 -15.18
CA LEU A 34 -6.93 -21.25 -16.28
C LEU A 34 -6.89 -21.96 -17.65
N ILE A 35 -6.16 -23.08 -17.77
CA ILE A 35 -6.16 -23.93 -18.97
C ILE A 35 -7.56 -24.54 -19.21
N ALA A 36 -8.22 -25.03 -18.17
CA ALA A 36 -9.57 -25.60 -18.27
C ALA A 36 -10.61 -24.54 -18.69
N SER A 37 -10.33 -23.27 -18.38
CA SER A 37 -11.16 -22.11 -18.74
C SER A 37 -10.91 -21.59 -20.16
N ASN A 38 -9.92 -22.16 -20.86
CA ASN A 38 -9.53 -21.77 -22.22
C ASN A 38 -9.09 -20.30 -22.33
N VAL A 39 -8.48 -19.75 -21.27
CA VAL A 39 -7.83 -18.43 -21.29
C VAL A 39 -6.70 -18.45 -22.31
N ASP A 40 -6.53 -17.39 -23.11
CA ASP A 40 -5.56 -17.40 -24.22
C ASP A 40 -4.11 -17.38 -23.71
N TYR A 41 -3.80 -16.52 -22.73
CA TYR A 41 -2.48 -16.41 -22.12
C TYR A 41 -2.52 -16.45 -20.59
N VAL A 42 -1.52 -17.09 -19.98
CA VAL A 42 -1.26 -17.01 -18.54
C VAL A 42 0.16 -16.53 -18.29
N GLU A 43 0.29 -15.45 -17.54
CA GLU A 43 1.56 -14.90 -17.08
C GLU A 43 1.98 -15.57 -15.78
N LEU A 44 3.00 -16.41 -15.86
CA LEU A 44 3.38 -17.34 -14.79
C LEU A 44 4.19 -16.70 -13.67
N GLY A 45 4.77 -15.51 -13.89
CA GLY A 45 5.66 -14.88 -12.93
C GLY A 45 6.78 -14.05 -13.56
N PHE A 46 7.89 -13.89 -12.84
CA PHE A 46 9.06 -13.13 -13.28
C PHE A 46 10.25 -14.00 -13.65
N LEU A 47 11.04 -13.54 -14.62
CA LEU A 47 12.44 -13.91 -14.77
C LEU A 47 13.32 -12.98 -13.93
N ARG A 48 14.11 -13.53 -13.00
CA ARG A 48 15.05 -12.79 -12.14
C ARG A 48 16.36 -13.56 -11.91
N ASN A 49 17.40 -12.83 -11.52
CA ASN A 49 18.68 -13.41 -11.09
C ASN A 49 18.58 -14.02 -9.67
N GLU A 50 17.58 -14.88 -9.45
CA GLU A 50 17.31 -15.58 -8.18
C GLU A 50 17.26 -17.09 -8.45
N ASP A 51 17.64 -17.91 -7.47
CA ASP A 51 17.54 -19.37 -7.62
C ASP A 51 16.07 -19.82 -7.56
N TYR A 52 15.73 -20.80 -8.40
CA TYR A 52 14.37 -21.34 -8.49
C TYR A 52 13.92 -22.00 -7.20
N GLN A 53 12.69 -21.68 -6.77
CA GLN A 53 12.01 -22.29 -5.64
C GLN A 53 10.63 -22.78 -6.07
N PRO A 54 10.25 -24.04 -5.81
CA PRO A 54 8.98 -24.60 -6.28
C PRO A 54 7.72 -23.87 -5.78
N ASP A 55 7.79 -23.24 -4.62
CA ASP A 55 6.66 -22.53 -4.00
C ASP A 55 6.53 -21.07 -4.48
N ARG A 56 7.46 -20.59 -5.32
CA ARG A 56 7.50 -19.23 -5.85
C ARG A 56 7.31 -19.17 -7.36
N THR A 57 6.74 -18.06 -7.81
CA THR A 57 6.56 -17.73 -9.25
C THR A 57 7.66 -16.78 -9.74
N VAL A 58 8.89 -17.06 -9.33
CA VAL A 58 10.11 -16.38 -9.76
C VAL A 58 11.07 -17.43 -10.29
N PHE A 59 11.54 -17.22 -11.52
CA PHE A 59 12.28 -18.21 -12.28
C PHE A 59 13.61 -17.62 -12.74
N ARG A 60 14.66 -18.45 -12.74
CA ARG A 60 15.96 -18.06 -13.30
C ARG A 60 16.01 -18.31 -14.79
N HIS A 61 15.43 -19.44 -15.20
CA HIS A 61 15.37 -19.86 -16.58
C HIS A 61 13.92 -20.16 -16.98
N VAL A 62 13.61 -20.02 -18.26
CA VAL A 62 12.26 -20.33 -18.77
C VAL A 62 11.89 -21.79 -18.49
N LYS A 63 12.87 -22.70 -18.55
CA LYS A 63 12.67 -24.12 -18.21
C LYS A 63 12.30 -24.38 -16.77
N ASP A 64 12.64 -23.50 -15.82
CA ASP A 64 12.23 -23.67 -14.43
C ASP A 64 10.70 -23.62 -14.32
N ALA A 65 10.05 -22.75 -15.09
CA ALA A 65 8.60 -22.64 -15.14
C ALA A 65 7.90 -23.85 -15.77
N TYR A 66 8.61 -24.77 -16.44
CA TYR A 66 7.97 -25.97 -17.02
C TYR A 66 7.52 -26.95 -15.94
N HIS A 67 8.09 -26.88 -14.73
CA HIS A 67 7.73 -27.74 -13.62
C HIS A 67 6.30 -27.53 -13.12
N ILE A 68 5.74 -26.33 -13.32
CA ILE A 68 4.38 -25.99 -12.90
C ILE A 68 3.34 -26.19 -14.01
N LEU A 69 3.78 -26.55 -15.22
CA LEU A 69 2.91 -26.77 -16.37
C LEU A 69 2.45 -28.24 -16.48
N PRO A 70 1.17 -28.50 -16.79
CA PRO A 70 0.73 -29.84 -17.15
C PRO A 70 1.25 -30.24 -18.54
N LYS A 71 1.27 -31.54 -18.82
CA LYS A 71 1.67 -32.06 -20.14
C LYS A 71 0.78 -31.58 -21.28
N ASP A 72 -0.51 -31.39 -21.02
CA ASP A 72 -1.48 -30.87 -21.99
C ASP A 72 -1.89 -29.45 -21.58
N CYS A 73 -1.46 -28.48 -22.38
CA CYS A 73 -1.76 -27.06 -22.21
C CYS A 73 -2.95 -26.59 -23.07
N LYS A 74 -3.56 -27.49 -23.86
CA LYS A 74 -4.64 -27.18 -24.80
C LYS A 74 -4.29 -25.97 -25.69
N ASN A 75 -5.14 -24.94 -25.71
CA ASN A 75 -4.94 -23.73 -26.50
C ASN A 75 -4.27 -22.59 -25.70
N THR A 76 -4.07 -22.79 -24.40
CA THR A 76 -3.52 -21.76 -23.51
C THR A 76 -2.01 -21.68 -23.71
N ARG A 77 -1.53 -20.46 -23.91
CA ARG A 77 -0.11 -20.13 -24.06
C ARG A 77 0.38 -19.44 -22.79
N PHE A 78 1.69 -19.42 -22.58
CA PHE A 78 2.26 -18.87 -21.35
C PHE A 78 3.26 -17.77 -21.64
N THR A 79 3.38 -16.88 -20.65
CA THR A 79 4.32 -15.79 -20.70
C THR A 79 5.00 -15.56 -19.35
N LEU A 80 6.19 -14.97 -19.39
CA LEU A 80 6.93 -14.53 -18.22
C LEU A 80 7.27 -13.05 -18.40
N MET A 81 7.30 -12.31 -17.30
CA MET A 81 7.73 -10.92 -17.31
C MET A 81 9.22 -10.81 -16.95
N SER A 82 9.93 -9.89 -17.58
CA SER A 82 11.33 -9.63 -17.32
C SER A 82 11.60 -8.13 -17.33
N LEU A 83 12.49 -7.70 -16.43
CA LEU A 83 12.96 -6.32 -16.31
C LEU A 83 14.43 -6.30 -16.68
N HIS A 84 14.84 -5.40 -17.58
CA HIS A 84 16.20 -5.31 -18.09
C HIS A 84 17.26 -5.12 -16.98
N ASN A 85 16.87 -4.53 -15.84
CA ASN A 85 17.75 -4.26 -14.70
C ASN A 85 17.64 -5.29 -13.55
N LYS A 86 16.74 -6.29 -13.64
CA LYS A 86 16.59 -7.36 -12.62
C LYS A 86 16.95 -8.75 -13.16
N TYR A 87 17.15 -8.88 -14.45
CA TYR A 87 17.48 -10.12 -15.12
C TYR A 87 18.67 -9.93 -16.06
N ASP A 88 19.65 -10.84 -15.98
CA ASP A 88 20.74 -10.88 -16.94
C ASP A 88 20.32 -11.68 -18.17
N ILE A 89 20.09 -10.96 -19.27
CA ILE A 89 19.64 -11.50 -20.55
C ILE A 89 20.54 -12.60 -21.12
N SER A 90 21.82 -12.65 -20.73
CA SER A 90 22.73 -13.71 -21.19
C SER A 90 22.33 -15.10 -20.68
N GLN A 91 21.53 -15.16 -19.61
CA GLN A 91 20.98 -16.39 -19.03
C GLN A 91 19.68 -16.85 -19.72
N LEU A 92 19.10 -16.02 -20.61
CA LEU A 92 17.94 -16.40 -21.40
C LEU A 92 18.36 -17.43 -22.44
N GLU A 93 17.78 -18.62 -22.32
CA GLU A 93 17.97 -19.73 -23.25
C GLU A 93 17.32 -19.40 -24.60
N ASP A 94 17.71 -20.08 -25.68
CA ASP A 94 17.01 -19.93 -26.96
C ASP A 94 15.61 -20.59 -26.84
N TYR A 95 14.61 -20.01 -27.50
CA TYR A 95 13.25 -20.54 -27.50
C TYR A 95 13.22 -21.97 -28.03
N ASP A 96 12.69 -22.88 -27.23
CA ASP A 96 12.71 -24.32 -27.48
C ASP A 96 11.48 -24.83 -28.26
N GLY A 97 10.59 -23.93 -28.70
CA GLY A 97 9.31 -24.29 -29.32
C GLY A 97 8.23 -24.72 -28.33
N GLY A 98 8.47 -24.57 -27.02
CA GLY A 98 7.55 -24.93 -25.96
C GLY A 98 6.40 -23.93 -25.74
N PRO A 99 5.57 -24.15 -24.70
CA PRO A 99 4.33 -23.41 -24.50
C PRO A 99 4.55 -22.00 -23.92
N ILE A 100 5.74 -21.71 -23.37
CA ILE A 100 6.13 -20.36 -22.91
C ILE A 100 6.77 -19.60 -24.07
N GLN A 101 5.94 -19.07 -24.96
CA GLN A 101 6.39 -18.48 -26.23
C GLN A 101 6.74 -17.00 -26.14
N ARG A 102 6.25 -16.29 -25.10
CA ARG A 102 6.32 -14.83 -25.03
C ARG A 102 6.98 -14.36 -23.75
N ILE A 103 7.89 -13.40 -23.89
CA ILE A 103 8.44 -12.65 -22.76
C ILE A 103 7.88 -11.23 -22.80
N ARG A 104 7.37 -10.76 -21.66
CA ARG A 104 6.93 -9.38 -21.47
C ARG A 104 8.06 -8.57 -20.90
N VAL A 105 8.43 -7.50 -21.58
CA VAL A 105 9.54 -6.63 -21.17
C VAL A 105 8.95 -5.31 -20.69
N THR A 106 9.22 -4.98 -19.43
CA THR A 106 8.72 -3.77 -18.80
C THR A 106 9.88 -2.81 -18.46
N PHE A 107 9.65 -1.53 -18.70
CA PHE A 107 10.64 -0.45 -18.53
C PHE A 107 9.93 0.88 -18.28
N HIS A 108 10.62 1.82 -17.66
CA HIS A 108 10.19 3.17 -17.35
C HIS A 108 10.45 4.15 -18.52
N ASP A 109 9.97 5.37 -18.38
CA ASP A 109 10.17 6.48 -19.32
C ASP A 109 11.63 6.91 -19.47
N TYR A 110 12.42 6.79 -18.40
CA TYR A 110 13.83 7.19 -18.41
C TYR A 110 14.79 6.11 -18.93
N ASP A 111 14.36 4.85 -19.10
CA ASP A 111 15.19 3.71 -19.55
C ASP A 111 14.60 3.00 -20.79
N VAL A 112 13.92 3.78 -21.64
CA VAL A 112 13.28 3.32 -22.88
C VAL A 112 14.27 2.67 -23.84
N GLU A 113 15.45 3.25 -24.04
CA GLU A 113 16.43 2.71 -25.00
C GLU A 113 16.94 1.34 -24.55
N GLU A 114 17.29 1.21 -23.28
CA GLU A 114 17.72 -0.03 -22.66
C GLU A 114 16.61 -1.09 -22.71
N GLY A 115 15.36 -0.69 -22.46
CA GLY A 115 14.20 -1.55 -22.54
C GLY A 115 13.91 -2.06 -23.96
N LEU A 116 14.03 -1.20 -24.98
CA LEU A 116 13.83 -1.58 -26.38
C LEU A 116 14.97 -2.46 -26.90
N GLU A 117 16.22 -2.18 -26.51
CA GLU A 117 17.35 -3.05 -26.83
C GLU A 117 17.21 -4.42 -26.16
N TYR A 118 16.72 -4.46 -24.92
CA TYR A 118 16.39 -5.71 -24.25
C TYR A 118 15.31 -6.50 -25.01
N CYS A 119 14.26 -5.82 -25.51
CA CYS A 119 13.27 -6.45 -26.40
C CYS A 119 13.93 -7.09 -27.63
N ARG A 120 14.86 -6.40 -28.30
CA ARG A 120 15.57 -6.95 -29.48
C ARG A 120 16.33 -8.23 -29.13
N LYS A 121 17.07 -8.23 -28.02
CA LYS A 121 17.83 -9.42 -27.56
C LYS A 121 16.92 -10.61 -27.25
N VAL A 122 15.76 -10.36 -26.66
CA VAL A 122 14.76 -11.41 -26.41
C VAL A 122 14.20 -11.98 -27.72
N MET A 123 13.99 -11.14 -28.74
CA MET A 123 13.57 -11.59 -30.07
C MET A 123 14.66 -12.38 -30.80
N GLU A 124 15.94 -12.02 -30.64
CA GLU A 124 17.08 -12.76 -31.18
C GLU A 124 17.16 -14.19 -30.61
N LYS A 125 16.67 -14.40 -29.38
CA LYS A 125 16.49 -15.71 -28.76
C LYS A 125 15.31 -16.51 -29.30
N GLY A 126 14.51 -15.94 -30.20
CA GLY A 126 13.38 -16.61 -30.87
C GLY A 126 12.05 -16.51 -30.12
N TYR A 127 11.95 -15.74 -29.04
CA TYR A 127 10.69 -15.52 -28.33
C TYR A 127 9.84 -14.43 -28.99
N GLU A 128 8.51 -14.53 -28.85
CA GLU A 128 7.63 -13.38 -29.00
C GLU A 128 7.89 -12.36 -27.89
N VAL A 129 7.75 -11.07 -28.21
CA VAL A 129 7.91 -10.00 -27.23
C VAL A 129 6.64 -9.17 -27.11
N ALA A 130 6.31 -8.87 -25.86
CA ALA A 130 5.35 -7.84 -25.50
C ALA A 130 6.09 -6.69 -24.82
N CYS A 131 6.01 -5.51 -25.44
CA CYS A 131 6.60 -4.28 -24.96
C CYS A 131 5.62 -3.59 -24.02
N ASN A 132 6.01 -3.40 -22.76
CA ASN A 132 5.16 -2.93 -21.68
C ASN A 132 5.76 -1.68 -21.01
N PRO A 133 5.72 -0.50 -21.65
CA PRO A 133 6.16 0.74 -21.00
C PRO A 133 5.29 1.06 -19.79
N ILE A 134 5.94 1.31 -18.65
CA ILE A 134 5.32 1.73 -17.40
C ILE A 134 5.03 3.23 -17.45
N ASN A 135 3.98 3.68 -16.76
CA ASN A 135 3.60 5.09 -16.62
C ASN A 135 3.27 5.76 -17.96
N ILE A 136 2.58 5.07 -18.88
CA ILE A 136 2.23 5.62 -20.21
C ILE A 136 1.40 6.92 -20.12
N MET A 137 0.71 7.13 -19.00
CA MET A 137 -0.04 8.35 -18.68
C MET A 137 0.86 9.59 -18.45
N GLY A 138 2.13 9.40 -18.10
CA GLY A 138 3.09 10.48 -17.90
C GLY A 138 3.69 11.04 -19.19
N TYR A 139 3.55 10.34 -20.32
CA TYR A 139 4.15 10.74 -21.59
C TYR A 139 3.30 11.82 -22.28
N SER A 140 3.99 12.85 -22.77
CA SER A 140 3.43 13.75 -23.78
C SER A 140 3.14 13.00 -25.08
N ASP A 141 2.27 13.56 -25.91
CA ASP A 141 1.98 12.97 -27.23
C ASP A 141 3.25 12.81 -28.07
N GLY A 142 4.20 13.76 -27.99
CA GLY A 142 5.46 13.70 -28.72
C GLY A 142 6.36 12.55 -28.27
N GLU A 143 6.51 12.34 -26.96
CA GLU A 143 7.30 11.23 -26.42
C GLU A 143 6.68 9.88 -26.74
N LEU A 144 5.34 9.78 -26.66
CA LEU A 144 4.65 8.55 -27.06
C LEU A 144 4.86 8.26 -28.55
N LEU A 145 4.71 9.25 -29.43
CA LEU A 145 4.94 9.07 -30.87
C LEU A 145 6.37 8.59 -31.18
N GLU A 146 7.36 9.12 -30.46
CA GLU A 146 8.76 8.69 -30.62
C GLU A 146 8.97 7.24 -30.16
N ILE A 147 8.33 6.81 -29.07
CA ILE A 147 8.35 5.41 -28.65
C ILE A 147 7.67 4.52 -29.69
N LEU A 148 6.50 4.89 -30.19
CA LEU A 148 5.78 4.10 -31.20
C LEU A 148 6.61 3.95 -32.47
N ARG A 149 7.36 4.99 -32.87
CA ARG A 149 8.30 4.93 -34.00
C ARG A 149 9.38 3.87 -33.75
N LYS A 150 10.04 3.89 -32.60
CA LYS A 150 11.08 2.89 -32.24
C LYS A 150 10.50 1.49 -32.08
N VAL A 151 9.29 1.37 -31.54
CA VAL A 151 8.56 0.11 -31.44
C VAL A 151 8.29 -0.49 -32.83
N ASN A 152 7.97 0.32 -33.83
CA ASN A 152 7.86 -0.18 -35.21
C ASN A 152 9.21 -0.65 -35.80
N GLU A 153 10.34 -0.10 -35.36
CA GLU A 153 11.67 -0.50 -35.82
C GLU A 153 12.15 -1.84 -35.22
N ILE A 154 11.75 -2.14 -33.98
CA ILE A 154 12.00 -3.46 -33.37
C ILE A 154 10.90 -4.47 -33.78
N HIS A 155 9.68 -3.98 -34.01
CA HIS A 155 8.50 -4.72 -34.46
C HIS A 155 8.12 -5.91 -33.54
N PRO A 156 7.76 -5.65 -32.26
CA PRO A 156 7.40 -6.71 -31.33
C PRO A 156 6.00 -7.26 -31.62
N THR A 157 5.66 -8.41 -31.05
CA THR A 157 4.33 -9.02 -31.21
C THR A 157 3.22 -8.18 -30.57
N VAL A 158 3.50 -7.56 -29.41
CA VAL A 158 2.54 -6.75 -28.66
C VAL A 158 3.19 -5.45 -28.18
N PHE A 159 2.44 -4.35 -28.24
CA PHE A 159 2.71 -3.12 -27.49
C PHE A 159 1.54 -2.85 -26.54
N SER A 160 1.81 -2.70 -25.25
CA SER A 160 0.78 -2.57 -24.22
C SER A 160 0.58 -1.13 -23.75
N ILE A 161 -0.68 -0.72 -23.65
CA ILE A 161 -1.12 0.46 -22.89
C ILE A 161 -1.29 0.01 -21.43
N VAL A 162 -0.50 0.56 -20.51
CA VAL A 162 -0.45 0.17 -19.10
C VAL A 162 -0.85 1.32 -18.19
N ASP A 163 -1.97 1.20 -17.47
CA ASP A 163 -2.45 2.20 -16.50
C ASP A 163 -1.78 2.04 -15.14
N THR A 164 -0.46 2.24 -15.05
CA THR A 164 0.36 1.95 -13.87
C THR A 164 -0.14 2.57 -12.56
N PHE A 165 -0.72 3.77 -12.61
CA PHE A 165 -1.21 4.47 -11.41
C PHE A 165 -2.73 4.32 -11.22
N GLY A 166 -3.41 3.57 -12.07
CA GLY A 166 -4.87 3.41 -12.03
C GLY A 166 -5.60 4.74 -12.23
N SER A 167 -4.97 5.70 -12.90
CA SER A 167 -5.42 7.10 -13.04
C SER A 167 -6.15 7.35 -14.36
N MET A 168 -6.06 6.41 -15.29
CA MET A 168 -6.64 6.52 -16.62
C MET A 168 -8.16 6.69 -16.55
N LYS A 169 -8.67 7.67 -17.29
CA LYS A 169 -10.11 7.84 -17.52
C LYS A 169 -10.42 7.58 -18.98
N ARG A 170 -11.72 7.56 -19.30
CA ARG A 170 -12.23 7.27 -20.65
C ARG A 170 -11.55 8.10 -21.75
N ASN A 171 -11.42 9.42 -21.56
CA ASN A 171 -10.83 10.29 -22.57
C ASN A 171 -9.33 10.03 -22.76
N ASP A 172 -8.63 9.63 -21.69
CA ASP A 172 -7.21 9.28 -21.75
C ASP A 172 -7.02 7.99 -22.54
N LEU A 173 -7.86 6.97 -22.29
CA LEU A 173 -7.87 5.73 -23.06
C LEU A 173 -8.12 6.00 -24.54
N ILE A 174 -9.12 6.84 -24.88
CA ILE A 174 -9.42 7.20 -26.28
C ILE A 174 -8.20 7.88 -26.93
N ARG A 175 -7.55 8.82 -26.23
CA ARG A 175 -6.34 9.50 -26.71
C ARG A 175 -5.22 8.50 -26.97
N LEU A 176 -4.86 7.69 -25.98
CA LEU A 176 -3.76 6.72 -26.06
C LEU A 176 -4.01 5.68 -27.13
N TYR A 177 -5.23 5.12 -27.18
CA TYR A 177 -5.62 4.17 -28.21
C TYR A 177 -5.52 4.78 -29.61
N SER A 178 -6.01 6.01 -29.80
CA SER A 178 -5.93 6.70 -31.10
C SER A 178 -4.49 6.90 -31.55
N LEU A 179 -3.59 7.31 -30.65
CA LEU A 179 -2.17 7.46 -30.96
C LEU A 179 -1.54 6.11 -31.34
N CYS A 180 -1.79 5.05 -30.57
CA CYS A 180 -1.29 3.72 -30.88
C CYS A 180 -1.84 3.18 -32.22
N GLU A 181 -3.15 3.24 -32.44
CA GLU A 181 -3.80 2.67 -33.63
C GLU A 181 -3.34 3.34 -34.94
N ASN A 182 -3.09 4.65 -34.91
CA ASN A 182 -2.70 5.42 -36.08
C ASN A 182 -1.20 5.37 -36.37
N ASN A 183 -0.35 5.05 -35.38
CA ASN A 183 1.10 5.12 -35.52
C ASN A 183 1.83 3.76 -35.39
N LEU A 184 1.18 2.70 -34.88
CA LEU A 184 1.75 1.35 -34.87
C LEU A 184 1.42 0.57 -36.15
N SER A 185 2.40 -0.19 -36.65
CA SER A 185 2.24 -1.19 -37.71
C SER A 185 1.02 -2.08 -37.42
N LYS A 186 0.15 -2.29 -38.43
CA LYS A 186 -1.21 -2.86 -38.22
C LYS A 186 -1.22 -4.29 -37.67
N ASP A 187 -0.13 -5.02 -37.81
CA ASP A 187 0.06 -6.39 -37.33
C ASP A 187 0.59 -6.48 -35.90
N ILE A 188 1.10 -5.38 -35.32
CA ILE A 188 1.43 -5.30 -33.89
C ILE A 188 0.12 -5.35 -33.08
N THR A 189 0.05 -6.24 -32.10
CA THR A 189 -1.11 -6.36 -31.21
C THR A 189 -1.10 -5.23 -30.18
N ILE A 190 -2.24 -4.61 -29.90
CA ILE A 190 -2.35 -3.62 -28.81
C ILE A 190 -2.80 -4.33 -27.53
N GLY A 191 -1.96 -4.32 -26.51
CA GLY A 191 -2.30 -4.81 -25.18
C GLY A 191 -2.94 -3.75 -24.30
N LEU A 192 -3.78 -4.16 -23.36
CA LEU A 192 -4.40 -3.28 -22.37
C LEU A 192 -4.23 -3.88 -20.96
N HIS A 193 -3.58 -3.15 -20.06
CA HIS A 193 -3.42 -3.51 -18.66
C HIS A 193 -3.94 -2.37 -17.77
N LEU A 194 -4.93 -2.67 -16.93
CA LEU A 194 -5.67 -1.69 -16.15
C LEU A 194 -5.65 -2.03 -14.65
N HIS A 195 -5.47 -1.00 -13.83
CA HIS A 195 -5.54 -1.10 -12.37
C HIS A 195 -6.86 -0.54 -11.82
N GLU A 196 -7.21 -0.94 -10.60
CA GLU A 196 -8.55 -0.72 -10.02
C GLU A 196 -8.65 0.53 -9.13
N ASN A 197 -7.70 1.46 -9.20
CA ASN A 197 -7.61 2.58 -8.25
C ASN A 197 -8.82 3.52 -8.27
N LEU A 198 -9.41 3.74 -9.44
CA LEU A 198 -10.64 4.53 -9.60
C LEU A 198 -11.88 3.65 -9.79
N SER A 199 -11.75 2.34 -9.66
CA SER A 199 -12.78 1.34 -9.98
C SER A 199 -13.33 1.45 -11.40
N LEU A 200 -12.44 1.70 -12.37
CA LEU A 200 -12.81 1.93 -13.77
C LEU A 200 -12.39 0.81 -14.72
N SER A 201 -11.59 -0.18 -14.28
CA SER A 201 -10.91 -1.10 -15.20
C SER A 201 -11.90 -1.85 -16.12
N TYR A 202 -13.00 -2.35 -15.58
CA TYR A 202 -14.01 -3.08 -16.35
C TYR A 202 -14.68 -2.19 -17.41
N SER A 203 -15.06 -0.96 -17.02
CA SER A 203 -15.67 0.00 -17.95
C SER A 203 -14.69 0.45 -19.05
N LEU A 204 -13.41 0.62 -18.71
CA LEU A 204 -12.36 0.98 -19.67
C LEU A 204 -12.03 -0.17 -20.62
N ALA A 205 -12.03 -1.42 -20.16
CA ALA A 205 -11.86 -2.58 -21.02
C ALA A 205 -12.99 -2.70 -22.05
N GLN A 206 -14.25 -2.44 -21.64
CA GLN A 206 -15.39 -2.39 -22.54
C GLN A 206 -15.26 -1.25 -23.57
N GLU A 207 -14.87 -0.05 -23.13
CA GLU A 207 -14.66 1.07 -24.05
C GLU A 207 -13.51 0.81 -25.01
N PHE A 208 -12.40 0.21 -24.56
CA PHE A 208 -11.29 -0.19 -25.41
C PHE A 208 -11.78 -1.12 -26.52
N LEU A 209 -12.56 -2.16 -26.18
CA LEU A 209 -13.15 -3.07 -27.16
C LEU A 209 -14.09 -2.36 -28.15
N ASN A 210 -14.86 -1.39 -27.67
CA ASN A 210 -15.78 -0.58 -28.48
C ASN A 210 -15.06 0.31 -29.49
N ILE A 211 -13.98 0.99 -29.08
CA ILE A 211 -13.21 1.89 -29.96
C ILE A 211 -12.18 1.14 -30.82
N LYS A 212 -11.85 -0.11 -30.48
CA LYS A 212 -10.82 -0.88 -31.17
C LYS A 212 -11.17 -1.12 -32.63
N SER A 213 -10.34 -0.61 -33.54
CA SER A 213 -10.35 -0.89 -34.97
C SER A 213 -10.57 -2.37 -35.29
N TYR A 214 -11.51 -2.66 -36.18
CA TYR A 214 -11.89 -4.03 -36.53
C TYR A 214 -10.74 -4.86 -37.10
N SER A 215 -9.70 -4.24 -37.68
CA SER A 215 -8.52 -4.93 -38.25
C SER A 215 -7.37 -5.14 -37.26
N ARG A 216 -7.48 -4.62 -36.03
CA ARG A 216 -6.42 -4.67 -35.01
C ARG A 216 -6.62 -5.87 -34.06
N ASN A 217 -5.56 -6.64 -33.84
CA ASN A 217 -5.51 -7.63 -32.75
C ASN A 217 -5.34 -6.92 -31.40
N CYS A 218 -5.94 -7.46 -30.35
CA CYS A 218 -5.71 -6.96 -28.99
C CYS A 218 -5.58 -8.06 -27.96
N VAL A 219 -4.91 -7.75 -26.85
CA VAL A 219 -4.88 -8.58 -25.64
C VAL A 219 -5.32 -7.76 -24.44
N ILE A 220 -6.25 -8.28 -23.64
CA ILE A 220 -6.71 -7.63 -22.40
C ILE A 220 -6.20 -8.43 -21.22
N ASP A 221 -5.44 -7.77 -20.36
CA ASP A 221 -4.95 -8.34 -19.12
C ASP A 221 -6.03 -8.27 -18.04
N GLY A 222 -6.11 -9.32 -17.23
CA GLY A 222 -6.88 -9.34 -15.98
C GLY A 222 -6.27 -10.34 -15.01
N SER A 223 -6.87 -10.46 -13.83
CA SER A 223 -6.53 -11.50 -12.86
C SER A 223 -7.75 -11.97 -12.10
N LEU A 224 -7.67 -13.17 -11.53
CA LEU A 224 -8.71 -13.79 -10.74
C LEU A 224 -9.10 -12.88 -9.56
N LEU A 225 -10.37 -12.51 -9.47
CA LEU A 225 -10.89 -11.59 -8.44
C LEU A 225 -10.11 -10.26 -8.36
N GLY A 226 -9.52 -9.84 -9.49
CA GLY A 226 -8.70 -8.63 -9.60
C GLY A 226 -7.43 -8.69 -8.75
N MET A 227 -6.94 -9.89 -8.40
CA MET A 227 -5.75 -10.08 -7.57
C MET A 227 -4.53 -9.42 -8.23
N GLY A 228 -3.88 -8.51 -7.51
CA GLY A 228 -2.78 -7.74 -8.04
C GLY A 228 -2.25 -6.77 -7.02
N ARG A 229 -1.26 -5.99 -7.43
CA ARG A 229 -0.79 -4.83 -6.67
C ARG A 229 -1.97 -3.97 -6.21
N VAL A 230 -2.13 -3.77 -4.89
CA VAL A 230 -3.25 -3.01 -4.30
C VAL A 230 -3.38 -1.65 -5.01
N PRO A 231 -4.57 -1.31 -5.51
CA PRO A 231 -5.90 -1.86 -5.21
C PRO A 231 -6.37 -3.06 -6.05
N GLY A 232 -5.56 -3.53 -7.00
CA GLY A 232 -5.85 -4.70 -7.84
C GLY A 232 -5.93 -4.38 -9.32
N ASN A 233 -6.34 -5.37 -10.10
CA ASN A 233 -6.45 -5.32 -11.56
C ASN A 233 -7.90 -5.53 -12.01
N LEU A 234 -8.12 -5.47 -13.32
CA LEU A 234 -9.34 -5.97 -13.94
C LEU A 234 -9.62 -7.43 -13.52
N CYS A 235 -10.78 -7.66 -12.93
CA CYS A 235 -11.34 -8.99 -12.69
C CYS A 235 -11.49 -9.77 -14.00
N ILE A 236 -10.66 -10.81 -14.20
CA ILE A 236 -10.65 -11.55 -15.46
C ILE A 236 -11.95 -12.32 -15.68
N GLU A 237 -12.56 -12.82 -14.61
CA GLU A 237 -13.84 -13.53 -14.66
C GLU A 237 -14.95 -12.67 -15.30
N LEU A 238 -14.93 -11.35 -15.05
CA LEU A 238 -15.92 -10.43 -15.59
C LEU A 238 -15.70 -10.15 -17.08
N ILE A 239 -14.45 -9.95 -17.51
CA ILE A 239 -14.17 -9.67 -18.92
C ILE A 239 -14.35 -10.91 -19.80
N LEU A 240 -14.06 -12.11 -19.31
CA LEU A 240 -14.29 -13.35 -20.05
C LEU A 240 -15.78 -13.58 -20.30
N ASP A 241 -16.63 -13.40 -19.29
CA ASP A 241 -18.09 -13.50 -19.45
C ASP A 241 -18.62 -12.42 -20.42
N TYR A 242 -18.13 -11.18 -20.29
CA TYR A 242 -18.48 -10.11 -21.23
C TYR A 242 -18.13 -10.47 -22.69
N LEU A 243 -16.94 -11.05 -22.92
CA LEU A 243 -16.51 -11.48 -24.25
C LEU A 243 -17.32 -12.65 -24.79
N ASN A 244 -17.75 -13.59 -23.95
CA ASN A 244 -18.65 -14.67 -24.35
C ASN A 244 -19.99 -14.09 -24.85
N ASN A 245 -20.56 -13.16 -24.10
CA ASN A 245 -21.87 -12.58 -24.38
C ASN A 245 -21.88 -11.60 -25.57
N ASN A 246 -20.75 -10.93 -25.86
CA ASN A 246 -20.72 -9.82 -26.84
C ASN A 246 -19.81 -10.06 -28.05
N TYR A 247 -18.85 -10.99 -27.98
CA TYR A 247 -17.81 -11.17 -29.01
C TYR A 247 -17.67 -12.62 -29.51
N ALA A 248 -18.71 -13.45 -29.32
CA ALA A 248 -18.76 -14.85 -29.75
C ALA A 248 -17.56 -15.69 -29.27
N LYS A 249 -17.05 -15.37 -28.07
CA LYS A 249 -16.05 -16.18 -27.37
C LYS A 249 -16.70 -17.34 -26.63
N THR A 250 -15.87 -18.30 -26.24
CA THR A 250 -16.30 -19.55 -25.60
C THR A 250 -15.37 -19.92 -24.44
N TYR A 251 -15.03 -18.94 -23.60
CA TYR A 251 -14.32 -19.19 -22.35
C TYR A 251 -15.22 -19.96 -21.39
N ASN A 252 -14.65 -20.90 -20.64
CA ASN A 252 -15.39 -21.61 -19.60
C ASN A 252 -15.15 -20.91 -18.25
N ILE A 253 -16.22 -20.43 -17.62
CA ILE A 253 -16.12 -19.59 -16.41
C ILE A 253 -16.06 -20.43 -15.13
N ASP A 254 -16.69 -21.61 -15.11
CA ASP A 254 -16.78 -22.44 -13.89
C ASP A 254 -15.41 -22.76 -13.25
N PRO A 255 -14.36 -23.16 -14.01
CA PRO A 255 -13.07 -23.47 -13.38
C PRO A 255 -12.37 -22.23 -12.79
N ILE A 256 -12.64 -21.05 -13.34
CA ILE A 256 -12.16 -19.77 -12.78
C ILE A 256 -12.86 -19.45 -11.46
N LEU A 257 -14.17 -19.69 -11.36
CA LEU A 257 -14.92 -19.49 -10.11
C LEU A 257 -14.43 -20.45 -9.02
N ASP A 258 -14.21 -21.72 -9.37
CA ASP A 258 -13.61 -22.70 -8.45
C ASP A 258 -12.22 -22.25 -7.98
N ALA A 259 -11.37 -21.77 -8.91
CA ALA A 259 -10.04 -21.27 -8.55
C ALA A 259 -10.09 -20.07 -7.61
N ILE A 260 -11.06 -19.17 -7.82
CA ILE A 260 -11.27 -18.00 -6.97
C ILE A 260 -11.64 -18.45 -5.56
N ASP A 261 -12.62 -19.34 -5.39
CA ASP A 261 -13.09 -19.78 -4.08
C ASP A 261 -12.05 -20.61 -3.33
N ASP A 262 -11.36 -21.53 -4.02
CA ASP A 262 -10.41 -22.45 -3.41
C ASP A 262 -9.06 -21.81 -3.05
N TYR A 263 -8.59 -20.85 -3.85
CA TYR A 263 -7.21 -20.34 -3.73
C TYR A 263 -7.11 -18.82 -3.55
N ILE A 264 -7.96 -18.02 -4.21
CA ILE A 264 -7.80 -16.57 -4.23
C ILE A 264 -8.52 -15.90 -3.05
N VAL A 265 -9.75 -16.30 -2.72
CA VAL A 265 -10.50 -15.81 -1.57
C VAL A 265 -9.77 -16.05 -0.24
N PRO A 266 -9.14 -17.22 0.02
CA PRO A 266 -8.31 -17.41 1.20
C PRO A 266 -7.18 -16.39 1.32
N ILE A 267 -6.48 -16.08 0.23
CA ILE A 267 -5.41 -15.06 0.23
C ILE A 267 -6.00 -13.68 0.52
N LYS A 268 -7.13 -13.33 -0.10
CA LYS A 268 -7.81 -12.04 0.12
C LYS A 268 -8.21 -11.80 1.58
N ARG A 269 -8.52 -12.87 2.32
CA ARG A 269 -8.84 -12.79 3.76
C ARG A 269 -7.61 -12.48 4.61
N LEU A 270 -6.42 -12.91 4.18
CA LEU A 270 -5.15 -12.66 4.86
C LEU A 270 -4.58 -11.29 4.50
N GLU A 271 -4.52 -11.00 3.19
CA GLU A 271 -3.98 -9.76 2.62
C GLU A 271 -5.03 -9.16 1.68
N PRO A 272 -5.87 -8.22 2.17
CA PRO A 272 -6.97 -7.68 1.39
C PRO A 272 -6.48 -6.73 0.29
N TRP A 273 -7.06 -6.88 -0.91
CA TRP A 273 -6.99 -5.89 -2.00
C TRP A 273 -8.39 -5.45 -2.43
N GLY A 274 -8.44 -4.30 -3.10
CA GLY A 274 -9.65 -3.66 -3.58
C GLY A 274 -9.56 -2.14 -3.41
N TYR A 275 -10.66 -1.47 -3.77
CA TYR A 275 -10.78 -0.02 -3.65
C TYR A 275 -10.38 0.49 -2.26
N SER A 276 -9.55 1.53 -2.24
CA SER A 276 -9.23 2.27 -1.04
C SER A 276 -9.10 3.75 -1.35
N THR A 277 -9.65 4.58 -0.46
CA THR A 277 -9.70 6.03 -0.63
C THR A 277 -8.32 6.65 -0.83
N ALA A 278 -7.27 6.14 -0.20
CA ALA A 278 -5.94 6.72 -0.37
C ALA A 278 -5.36 6.46 -1.77
N TYR A 279 -5.53 5.24 -2.29
CA TYR A 279 -5.08 4.90 -3.64
C TYR A 279 -5.91 5.61 -4.71
N SER A 280 -7.21 5.83 -4.48
CA SER A 280 -8.04 6.63 -5.39
C SER A 280 -7.65 8.11 -5.38
N LEU A 281 -7.24 8.65 -4.24
CA LEU A 281 -6.67 9.99 -4.14
C LEU A 281 -5.31 10.11 -4.83
N SER A 282 -4.43 9.12 -4.71
CA SER A 282 -3.16 9.07 -5.46
C SER A 282 -3.40 9.01 -6.97
N ALA A 283 -4.34 8.18 -7.43
CA ALA A 283 -4.73 8.10 -8.84
C ALA A 283 -5.33 9.41 -9.35
N LYS A 284 -6.18 10.07 -8.55
CA LYS A 284 -6.79 11.38 -8.88
C LYS A 284 -5.75 12.43 -9.27
N TYR A 285 -4.58 12.43 -8.62
CA TYR A 285 -3.49 13.37 -8.87
C TYR A 285 -2.37 12.81 -9.76
N ASN A 286 -2.56 11.61 -10.32
CA ASN A 286 -1.55 10.90 -11.12
C ASN A 286 -0.19 10.74 -10.39
N LEU A 287 -0.25 10.36 -9.12
CA LEU A 287 0.91 10.23 -8.25
C LEU A 287 1.39 8.80 -8.16
N HIS A 288 2.69 8.63 -7.95
CA HIS A 288 3.27 7.36 -7.54
C HIS A 288 2.59 6.87 -6.26
N ARG A 289 2.05 5.64 -6.31
CA ARG A 289 1.22 5.06 -5.23
C ARG A 289 1.85 5.09 -3.83
N ASN A 290 3.17 4.98 -3.73
CA ASN A 290 3.86 4.94 -2.44
C ASN A 290 3.66 6.23 -1.63
N TYR A 291 3.29 7.36 -2.25
CA TYR A 291 2.89 8.57 -1.52
C TYR A 291 1.64 8.33 -0.66
N ALA A 292 0.61 7.69 -1.22
CA ALA A 292 -0.59 7.34 -0.46
C ALA A 292 -0.31 6.25 0.57
N GLU A 293 0.50 5.24 0.24
CA GLU A 293 0.92 4.20 1.19
C GLU A 293 1.66 4.79 2.40
N PHE A 294 2.61 5.70 2.15
CA PHE A 294 3.36 6.38 3.19
C PHE A 294 2.44 7.17 4.14
N LEU A 295 1.54 7.98 3.59
CA LEU A 295 0.61 8.79 4.38
C LEU A 295 -0.44 7.95 5.12
N LEU A 296 -0.88 6.82 4.54
CA LEU A 296 -1.74 5.85 5.22
C LEU A 296 -1.03 5.23 6.43
N ASN A 297 0.22 4.81 6.26
CA ASN A 297 1.01 4.13 7.29
C ASN A 297 1.35 5.03 8.49
N LYS A 298 1.22 6.37 8.36
CA LYS A 298 1.34 7.29 9.50
C LYS A 298 0.14 7.18 10.48
N GLY A 299 -0.99 6.59 10.08
CA GLY A 299 -2.15 6.26 10.94
C GLY A 299 -2.96 7.45 11.50
N LYS A 300 -2.41 8.67 11.47
CA LYS A 300 -2.97 9.88 12.09
C LYS A 300 -3.87 10.72 11.17
N LEU A 301 -3.72 10.57 9.86
CA LEU A 301 -4.42 11.38 8.89
C LEU A 301 -5.80 10.81 8.56
N LYS A 302 -6.75 11.69 8.26
CA LYS A 302 -7.98 11.32 7.56
C LYS A 302 -7.79 11.44 6.06
N ALA A 303 -8.72 10.86 5.30
CA ALA A 303 -8.70 10.95 3.83
C ALA A 303 -8.67 12.41 3.31
N LYS A 304 -9.31 13.36 4.01
CA LYS A 304 -9.25 14.79 3.65
C LYS A 304 -7.82 15.35 3.75
N ASP A 305 -7.09 14.96 4.78
CA ASP A 305 -5.74 15.46 5.07
C ASP A 305 -4.75 14.85 4.08
N ILE A 306 -4.88 13.55 3.84
CA ILE A 306 -4.16 12.84 2.76
C ILE A 306 -4.43 13.54 1.42
N ASN A 307 -5.68 13.88 1.10
CA ASN A 307 -6.01 14.59 -0.13
C ASN A 307 -5.34 15.97 -0.23
N HIS A 308 -5.24 16.73 0.88
CA HIS A 308 -4.56 18.03 0.87
C HIS A 308 -3.06 17.89 0.65
N ILE A 309 -2.40 16.95 1.33
CA ILE A 309 -0.96 16.70 1.16
C ILE A 309 -0.66 16.18 -0.26
N LEU A 310 -1.46 15.23 -0.76
CA LEU A 310 -1.27 14.71 -2.12
C LEU A 310 -1.52 15.81 -3.18
N ALA A 311 -2.47 16.71 -2.95
CA ALA A 311 -2.73 17.84 -3.86
C ALA A 311 -1.59 18.86 -3.91
N SER A 312 -0.75 18.95 -2.87
CA SER A 312 0.38 19.89 -2.81
C SER A 312 1.68 19.33 -3.39
N ILE A 313 1.72 18.07 -3.82
CA ILE A 313 2.91 17.47 -4.43
C ILE A 313 3.19 18.13 -5.78
N GLU A 314 4.41 18.65 -5.94
CA GLU A 314 4.90 19.27 -7.16
C GLU A 314 4.90 18.30 -8.35
N ASP A 315 4.65 18.82 -9.56
CA ASP A 315 4.58 18.01 -10.79
C ASP A 315 5.86 17.19 -11.04
N CYS A 316 7.03 17.75 -10.73
CA CYS A 316 8.33 17.07 -10.88
C CYS A 316 8.56 15.92 -9.89
N LYS A 317 7.75 15.83 -8.82
CA LYS A 317 7.82 14.80 -7.79
C LYS A 317 6.78 13.69 -7.96
N LYS A 318 5.90 13.77 -8.97
CA LYS A 318 4.76 12.84 -9.10
C LYS A 318 5.13 11.43 -9.53
N THR A 319 6.09 11.28 -10.45
CA THR A 319 6.36 10.02 -11.14
C THR A 319 7.17 9.02 -10.31
N ALA A 320 8.12 9.51 -9.52
CA ALA A 320 8.94 8.73 -8.60
C ALA A 320 8.56 9.01 -7.14
N PHE A 321 8.68 8.01 -6.28
CA PHE A 321 8.48 8.18 -4.85
C PHE A 321 9.67 8.87 -4.20
N ASP A 322 9.43 10.01 -3.56
CA ASP A 322 10.40 10.74 -2.74
C ASP A 322 9.89 10.76 -1.29
N GLU A 323 10.45 9.87 -0.47
CA GLU A 323 10.03 9.67 0.93
C GLU A 323 10.31 10.91 1.79
N ALA A 324 11.51 11.50 1.65
CA ALA A 324 11.91 12.67 2.43
C ALA A 324 11.02 13.88 2.12
N TYR A 325 10.65 14.07 0.85
CA TYR A 325 9.78 15.16 0.42
C TYR A 325 8.35 15.02 0.96
N VAL A 326 7.73 13.85 0.86
CA VAL A 326 6.37 13.66 1.39
C VAL A 326 6.34 13.70 2.92
N GLU A 327 7.42 13.27 3.56
CA GLU A 327 7.58 13.41 4.99
C GLU A 327 7.64 14.89 5.40
N GLU A 328 8.40 15.71 4.67
CA GLU A 328 8.43 17.16 4.89
C GLU A 328 7.03 17.79 4.71
N LEU A 329 6.31 17.44 3.64
CA LEU A 329 4.95 17.92 3.40
C LEU A 329 3.97 17.48 4.48
N TYR A 330 4.07 16.23 4.95
CA TYR A 330 3.27 15.71 6.06
C TYR A 330 3.48 16.55 7.32
N TYR A 331 4.74 16.85 7.64
CA TYR A 331 5.10 17.64 8.80
C TYR A 331 4.67 19.10 8.68
N HIS A 332 4.91 19.76 7.53
CA HIS A 332 4.40 21.11 7.27
C HIS A 332 2.89 21.19 7.36
N TYR A 333 2.17 20.17 6.88
CA TYR A 333 0.71 20.11 6.99
C TYR A 333 0.25 19.99 8.46
N GLN A 334 1.00 19.28 9.30
CA GLN A 334 0.70 19.17 10.73
C GLN A 334 1.20 20.35 11.57
N ASP A 335 2.08 21.18 11.02
CA ASP A 335 2.63 22.35 11.70
C ASP A 335 1.59 23.48 11.82
N CYS A 336 0.64 23.27 12.72
CA CYS A 336 -0.27 24.29 13.21
C CYS A 336 0.37 24.99 14.41
N ALA A 337 1.43 25.77 14.18
CA ALA A 337 2.08 26.51 15.26
C ALA A 337 1.06 27.42 15.98
N VAL A 338 1.00 27.30 17.30
CA VAL A 338 0.18 28.13 18.18
C VAL A 338 1.00 28.60 19.37
N ASP A 339 0.78 29.83 19.83
CA ASP A 339 1.30 30.27 21.12
C ASP A 339 0.47 29.62 22.23
N ASP A 340 1.07 28.67 22.95
CA ASP A 340 0.44 27.90 24.02
C ASP A 340 0.96 28.26 25.43
N ALA A 341 1.71 29.36 25.56
CA ALA A 341 2.36 29.75 26.81
C ALA A 341 1.36 29.88 27.99
N GLN A 342 0.17 30.44 27.71
CA GLN A 342 -0.90 30.56 28.70
C GLN A 342 -1.49 29.20 29.09
N ALA A 343 -1.70 28.30 28.11
CA ALA A 343 -2.23 26.96 28.36
C ALA A 343 -1.25 26.13 29.21
N ARG A 344 0.05 26.21 28.91
CA ARG A 344 1.12 25.59 29.70
C ARG A 344 1.17 26.11 31.13
N ALA A 345 1.10 27.42 31.33
CA ALA A 345 1.09 28.02 32.66
C ALA A 345 -0.14 27.61 33.49
N ALA A 346 -1.33 27.61 32.88
CA ALA A 346 -2.56 27.18 33.52
C ALA A 346 -2.52 25.69 33.90
N PHE A 347 -2.04 24.84 32.99
CA PHE A 347 -1.92 23.41 33.25
C PHE A 347 -0.88 23.10 34.32
N SER A 348 0.28 23.76 34.29
CA SER A 348 1.31 23.67 35.34
C SER A 348 0.76 24.01 36.72
N GLN A 349 -0.05 25.07 36.84
CA GLN A 349 -0.69 25.44 38.10
C GLN A 349 -1.64 24.36 38.62
N LYS A 350 -2.43 23.72 37.75
CA LYS A 350 -3.37 22.65 38.15
C LYS A 350 -2.67 21.38 38.64
N LEU A 351 -1.45 21.12 38.15
CA LEU A 351 -0.65 19.94 38.52
C LEU A 351 0.26 20.16 39.73
N LYS A 352 0.43 21.41 40.17
CA LYS A 352 1.43 21.78 41.17
C LYS A 352 1.24 21.01 42.50
N GLY A 353 2.28 20.29 42.90
CA GLY A 353 2.34 19.59 44.20
C GLY A 353 1.50 18.31 44.26
N ARG A 354 1.00 17.80 43.13
CA ARG A 354 0.27 16.53 43.06
C ARG A 354 1.11 15.47 42.34
N GLU A 355 0.99 14.22 42.74
CA GLU A 355 1.55 13.10 41.96
C GLU A 355 0.76 12.94 40.65
N ILE A 356 1.44 12.52 39.57
CA ILE A 356 0.83 12.37 38.25
C ILE A 356 0.90 10.89 37.84
N LEU A 357 -0.23 10.37 37.38
CA LEU A 357 -0.37 9.05 36.80
C LEU A 357 -0.84 9.18 35.34
N ILE A 358 -0.03 8.71 34.40
CA ILE A 358 -0.42 8.58 33.00
C ILE A 358 -0.90 7.15 32.73
N LEU A 359 -2.08 7.04 32.13
CA LEU A 359 -2.63 5.80 31.61
C LEU A 359 -2.47 5.78 30.08
N ALA A 360 -1.81 4.76 29.56
CA ALA A 360 -1.68 4.50 28.12
C ALA A 360 -2.52 3.25 27.73
N PRO A 361 -2.99 3.11 26.47
CA PRO A 361 -3.97 2.09 26.07
C PRO A 361 -3.34 0.69 25.88
N GLY A 362 -2.62 0.21 26.89
CA GLY A 362 -2.03 -1.13 26.95
C GLY A 362 -2.89 -2.11 27.74
N GLY A 363 -2.84 -3.38 27.37
CA GLY A 363 -3.62 -4.43 28.03
C GLY A 363 -3.27 -4.64 29.50
N SER A 364 -2.13 -4.14 29.98
CA SER A 364 -1.79 -4.22 31.40
C SER A 364 -2.75 -3.41 32.28
N LEU A 365 -3.49 -2.45 31.71
CA LEU A 365 -4.50 -1.69 32.46
C LEU A 365 -5.59 -2.60 33.03
N GLU A 366 -5.97 -3.66 32.31
CA GLU A 366 -6.92 -4.66 32.79
C GLU A 366 -6.23 -5.70 33.68
N ARG A 367 -5.04 -6.17 33.28
CA ARG A 367 -4.34 -7.24 34.00
C ARG A 367 -3.89 -6.85 35.41
N GLU A 368 -3.55 -5.58 35.62
CA GLU A 368 -3.00 -5.06 36.87
C GLU A 368 -3.95 -4.09 37.60
N GLU A 369 -5.27 -4.25 37.37
CA GLU A 369 -6.30 -3.31 37.85
C GLU A 369 -6.23 -3.05 39.36
N ALA A 370 -6.12 -4.11 40.16
CA ALA A 370 -6.04 -3.99 41.61
C ALA A 370 -4.85 -3.15 42.08
N ARG A 371 -3.71 -3.22 41.37
CA ARG A 371 -2.50 -2.46 41.72
C ARG A 371 -2.66 -0.99 41.37
N ILE A 372 -3.23 -0.69 40.21
CA ILE A 372 -3.47 0.69 39.76
C ILE A 372 -4.51 1.36 40.67
N GLN A 373 -5.60 0.66 40.98
CA GLN A 373 -6.66 1.16 41.85
C GLN A 373 -6.16 1.46 43.26
N ALA A 374 -5.37 0.54 43.86
CA ALA A 374 -4.77 0.76 45.17
C ALA A 374 -3.85 2.01 45.19
N TYR A 375 -3.07 2.23 44.13
CA TYR A 375 -2.23 3.42 44.01
C TYR A 375 -3.06 4.71 43.88
N ILE A 376 -4.15 4.69 43.10
CA ILE A 376 -5.06 5.84 42.96
C ILE A 376 -5.70 6.19 44.31
N GLU A 377 -6.15 5.18 45.06
CA GLU A 377 -6.76 5.37 46.38
C GLU A 377 -5.76 5.89 47.42
N GLU A 378 -4.54 5.35 47.44
CA GLU A 378 -3.51 5.74 48.42
C GLU A 378 -2.92 7.13 48.14
N LYS A 379 -2.57 7.42 46.88
CA LYS A 379 -1.82 8.63 46.52
C LYS A 379 -2.70 9.76 46.02
N SER A 380 -3.95 9.48 45.63
CA SER A 380 -4.85 10.46 45.00
C SER A 380 -4.18 11.30 43.89
N PRO A 381 -3.50 10.66 42.92
CA PRO A 381 -2.76 11.35 41.87
C PRO A 381 -3.70 12.11 40.92
N VAL A 382 -3.15 13.00 40.10
CA VAL A 382 -3.81 13.48 38.88
C VAL A 382 -3.71 12.39 37.83
N VAL A 383 -4.86 11.91 37.34
CA VAL A 383 -4.92 10.84 36.34
C VAL A 383 -5.11 11.46 34.95
N ILE A 384 -4.19 11.16 34.03
CA ILE A 384 -4.22 11.63 32.63
C ILE A 384 -4.20 10.42 31.70
N THR A 385 -5.18 10.29 30.80
CA THR A 385 -5.14 9.26 29.76
C THR A 385 -4.52 9.82 28.47
N ALA A 386 -3.81 8.98 27.72
CA ALA A 386 -3.19 9.34 26.45
C ALA A 386 -3.90 8.66 25.25
N ASN A 387 -4.62 9.44 24.44
CA ASN A 387 -5.35 9.03 23.23
C ASN A 387 -6.54 8.06 23.42
N PHE A 388 -7.09 7.94 24.63
CA PHE A 388 -8.32 7.18 24.89
C PHE A 388 -9.06 7.67 26.12
N LYS A 389 -10.32 7.26 26.29
CA LYS A 389 -11.06 7.37 27.56
C LYS A 389 -11.16 5.98 28.18
N SER A 390 -10.82 5.87 29.47
CA SER A 390 -10.92 4.60 30.20
C SER A 390 -12.32 4.42 30.76
N GLU A 391 -12.86 3.20 30.66
CA GLU A 391 -14.06 2.79 31.40
C GLU A 391 -13.72 2.23 32.80
N LEU A 392 -12.47 1.84 33.02
CA LEU A 392 -11.98 1.22 34.25
C LEU A 392 -11.56 2.26 35.29
N TYR A 393 -10.98 3.38 34.84
CA TYR A 393 -10.43 4.41 35.71
C TYR A 393 -11.05 5.77 35.42
N ARG A 394 -11.39 6.50 36.48
CA ARG A 394 -11.78 7.91 36.36
C ARG A 394 -10.55 8.77 36.11
N ALA A 395 -10.52 9.46 34.98
CA ALA A 395 -9.46 10.41 34.63
C ALA A 395 -9.85 11.84 35.04
N ASP A 396 -8.85 12.65 35.40
CA ASP A 396 -9.01 14.10 35.52
C ASP A 396 -8.88 14.78 34.15
N TYR A 397 -7.95 14.28 33.33
CA TYR A 397 -7.66 14.82 32.00
C TYR A 397 -7.58 13.75 30.91
N LEU A 398 -8.06 14.08 29.72
CA LEU A 398 -7.90 13.27 28.51
C LEU A 398 -6.98 14.00 27.53
N PHE A 399 -5.79 13.47 27.26
CA PHE A 399 -4.84 14.07 26.33
C PHE A 399 -4.90 13.40 24.95
N PHE A 400 -5.24 14.17 23.92
CA PHE A 400 -5.34 13.68 22.54
C PHE A 400 -4.34 14.38 21.62
N SER A 401 -3.72 13.60 20.74
CA SER A 401 -2.89 14.07 19.63
C SER A 401 -3.25 13.45 18.27
N ASN A 402 -4.21 12.52 18.27
CA ASN A 402 -4.70 11.82 17.07
C ASN A 402 -6.19 12.15 16.84
N VAL A 403 -6.51 12.61 15.63
CA VAL A 403 -7.88 13.08 15.27
C VAL A 403 -8.89 11.95 15.36
N LYS A 404 -8.53 10.74 14.90
CA LYS A 404 -9.44 9.59 14.91
C LYS A 404 -9.82 9.21 16.35
N ARG A 405 -8.83 9.22 17.25
CA ARG A 405 -9.05 8.91 18.68
C ARG A 405 -9.84 9.99 19.40
N TYR A 406 -9.55 11.26 19.11
CA TYR A 406 -10.31 12.38 19.66
C TYR A 406 -11.81 12.22 19.37
N GLU A 407 -12.18 12.00 18.10
CA GLU A 407 -13.59 11.87 17.71
C GLU A 407 -14.23 10.54 18.14
N GLU A 408 -13.44 9.48 18.34
CA GLU A 408 -13.94 8.21 18.89
C GLU A 408 -14.43 8.38 20.34
N TYR A 409 -13.67 9.10 21.17
CA TYR A 409 -13.91 9.17 22.61
C TYR A 409 -14.57 10.48 23.08
N VAL A 410 -14.43 11.58 22.33
CA VAL A 410 -14.99 12.88 22.69
C VAL A 410 -16.28 13.09 21.90
N ASN A 411 -17.39 12.66 22.49
CA ASN A 411 -18.73 12.79 21.91
C ASN A 411 -19.71 13.30 22.97
N GLY A 412 -20.26 14.50 22.77
CA GLY A 412 -21.17 15.13 23.73
C GLY A 412 -20.46 15.73 24.95
N PRO A 413 -21.20 16.10 26.02
CA PRO A 413 -20.62 16.74 27.19
C PRO A 413 -19.71 15.78 27.96
N MET A 414 -18.50 16.23 28.25
CA MET A 414 -17.49 15.45 28.98
C MET A 414 -17.36 15.97 30.41
N GLU A 415 -17.18 15.06 31.37
CA GLU A 415 -16.89 15.42 32.77
C GLU A 415 -15.40 15.70 32.98
N GLU A 416 -14.55 15.07 32.17
CA GLU A 416 -13.09 15.20 32.21
C GLU A 416 -12.61 16.42 31.43
N GLU A 417 -11.50 17.03 31.85
CA GLU A 417 -10.91 18.14 31.11
C GLU A 417 -10.13 17.61 29.90
N ILE A 418 -10.44 18.15 28.73
CA ILE A 418 -9.86 17.70 27.46
C ILE A 418 -8.63 18.54 27.13
N LEU A 419 -7.51 17.88 26.89
CA LEU A 419 -6.26 18.49 26.46
C LEU A 419 -5.93 17.99 25.05
N VAL A 420 -5.58 18.90 24.14
CA VAL A 420 -5.26 18.52 22.75
C VAL A 420 -4.00 19.18 22.25
N THR A 421 -3.36 18.58 21.25
CA THR A 421 -2.33 19.25 20.46
C THR A 421 -2.93 20.09 19.33
N SER A 422 -2.18 21.07 18.82
CA SER A 422 -2.70 22.12 17.92
C SER A 422 -3.14 21.63 16.54
N ASN A 423 -2.64 20.48 16.08
CA ASN A 423 -3.15 19.75 14.92
C ASN A 423 -4.63 19.32 15.05
N LEU A 424 -5.20 19.37 16.26
CA LEU A 424 -6.62 19.07 16.55
C LEU A 424 -7.48 20.31 16.79
N LYS A 425 -6.90 21.51 16.78
CA LYS A 425 -7.54 22.75 17.25
C LYS A 425 -8.88 23.06 16.57
N GLU A 426 -9.00 22.80 15.27
CA GLU A 426 -10.26 23.08 14.54
C GLU A 426 -11.42 22.17 14.96
N GLY A 427 -11.12 20.92 15.35
CA GLY A 427 -12.11 19.94 15.81
C GLY A 427 -12.42 20.03 17.30
N ALA A 428 -11.49 20.57 18.09
CA ALA A 428 -11.53 20.52 19.54
C ALA A 428 -11.92 21.87 20.19
N LYS A 429 -13.10 22.38 19.83
CA LYS A 429 -13.61 23.68 20.34
C LYS A 429 -13.86 23.70 21.86
N GLU A 430 -14.06 22.53 22.46
CA GLU A 430 -14.30 22.36 23.90
C GLU A 430 -13.03 21.99 24.69
N ALA A 431 -11.85 22.02 24.07
CA ALA A 431 -10.61 21.69 24.76
C ALA A 431 -10.28 22.72 25.86
N ALA A 432 -9.99 22.22 27.06
CA ALA A 432 -9.52 22.99 28.20
C ALA A 432 -8.09 23.53 28.00
N GLY A 433 -7.31 22.92 27.10
CA GLY A 433 -5.98 23.38 26.72
C GLY A 433 -5.58 22.88 25.34
N VAL A 434 -4.99 23.77 24.54
CA VAL A 434 -4.39 23.46 23.23
C VAL A 434 -2.90 23.69 23.33
N PHE A 435 -2.11 22.65 23.09
CA PHE A 435 -0.66 22.69 23.15
C PHE A 435 -0.06 22.65 21.75
N ASN A 436 1.03 23.37 21.55
CA ASN A 436 1.74 23.44 20.29
C ASN A 436 2.26 22.06 19.91
N TYR A 437 1.73 21.50 18.81
CA TYR A 437 2.12 20.19 18.32
C TYR A 437 3.61 20.16 17.93
N HIS A 438 4.10 21.21 17.27
CA HIS A 438 5.50 21.33 16.86
C HIS A 438 6.45 21.20 18.06
N ASP A 439 6.21 21.95 19.15
CA ASP A 439 7.09 21.94 20.33
C ASP A 439 7.12 20.60 21.08
N LEU A 440 6.07 19.80 20.93
CA LEU A 440 5.94 18.48 21.56
C LEU A 440 6.46 17.36 20.66
N THR A 441 6.49 17.59 19.35
CA THR A 441 6.87 16.59 18.34
C THR A 441 8.31 16.76 17.87
N TYR A 442 8.89 17.96 17.82
CA TYR A 442 10.25 18.18 17.30
C TYR A 442 11.24 18.58 18.38
N ASP A 443 12.43 17.98 18.36
CA ASP A 443 13.63 18.54 19.02
C ASP A 443 14.91 18.20 18.22
N GLU A 444 16.07 18.60 18.75
CA GLU A 444 17.40 18.33 18.18
C GLU A 444 17.75 16.83 18.07
N ASN A 445 17.00 15.94 18.73
CA ASN A 445 17.16 14.49 18.74
C ASN A 445 16.14 13.77 17.82
N GLY A 446 15.23 14.48 17.15
CA GLY A 446 14.37 13.94 16.10
C GLY A 446 12.86 14.24 16.26
N VAL A 447 12.04 13.37 15.67
CA VAL A 447 10.56 13.48 15.63
C VAL A 447 9.91 12.50 16.61
N PHE A 448 9.00 13.00 17.44
CA PHE A 448 8.37 12.29 18.56
C PHE A 448 6.87 12.16 18.32
N ASP A 449 6.47 11.13 17.57
CA ASP A 449 5.09 10.99 17.11
C ASP A 449 4.18 10.13 18.02
N ASN A 450 4.69 9.65 19.16
CA ASN A 450 3.89 8.87 20.13
C ASN A 450 3.16 9.78 21.14
N CYS A 451 1.85 9.54 21.36
CA CYS A 451 1.03 10.38 22.25
C CYS A 451 1.52 10.44 23.69
N THR A 452 1.85 9.29 24.29
CA THR A 452 2.39 9.22 25.65
C THR A 452 3.72 9.97 25.75
N VAL A 453 4.57 9.86 24.74
CA VAL A 453 5.86 10.57 24.69
C VAL A 453 5.67 12.08 24.55
N MET A 454 4.72 12.53 23.71
CA MET A 454 4.35 13.95 23.60
C MET A 454 3.81 14.51 24.94
N LEU A 455 2.98 13.73 25.64
CA LEU A 455 2.49 14.10 26.97
C LEU A 455 3.64 14.21 27.98
N LEU A 456 4.57 13.25 28.01
CA LEU A 456 5.76 13.32 28.87
C LEU A 456 6.62 14.54 28.56
N ARG A 457 6.80 14.89 27.29
CA ARG A 457 7.50 16.12 26.88
C ARG A 457 6.77 17.38 27.35
N LEU A 458 5.45 17.42 27.23
CA LEU A 458 4.64 18.53 27.74
C LEU A 458 4.86 18.70 29.25
N LEU A 459 4.74 17.61 30.02
CA LEU A 459 4.95 17.61 31.47
C LEU A 459 6.39 18.05 31.85
N LYS A 460 7.39 17.60 31.08
CA LYS A 460 8.80 18.01 31.26
C LYS A 460 8.96 19.51 31.05
N GLN A 461 8.42 20.04 29.95
CA GLN A 461 8.53 21.47 29.59
C GLN A 461 7.82 22.39 30.60
N ILE A 462 6.80 21.91 31.32
CA ILE A 462 6.13 22.67 32.38
C ILE A 462 6.72 22.43 33.78
N GLY A 463 7.85 21.72 33.88
CA GLY A 463 8.64 21.56 35.10
C GLY A 463 8.24 20.40 36.01
N ILE A 464 7.56 19.37 35.49
CA ILE A 464 7.29 18.14 36.24
C ILE A 464 8.53 17.25 36.25
N GLU A 465 8.95 16.82 37.44
CA GLU A 465 10.15 16.01 37.63
C GLU A 465 9.85 14.53 37.84
N ARG A 466 8.61 14.15 38.17
CA ARG A 466 8.23 12.75 38.45
C ARG A 466 6.85 12.42 37.89
N VAL A 467 6.77 11.29 37.18
CA VAL A 467 5.52 10.78 36.60
C VAL A 467 5.44 9.26 36.78
N HIS A 468 4.26 8.75 37.10
CA HIS A 468 3.97 7.32 37.12
C HIS A 468 3.23 6.91 35.84
N LEU A 469 3.55 5.74 35.28
CA LEU A 469 3.04 5.23 34.02
C LEU A 469 2.36 3.87 34.22
N ALA A 470 1.16 3.69 33.69
CA ALA A 470 0.49 2.39 33.61
C ALA A 470 -0.08 2.18 32.20
N GLY A 471 -0.10 0.93 31.72
CA GLY A 471 -0.58 0.60 30.37
C GLY A 471 0.35 0.99 29.24
N PHE A 472 1.61 1.37 29.53
CA PHE A 472 2.59 1.71 28.52
C PHE A 472 3.48 0.50 28.18
N ASP A 473 2.82 -0.60 27.78
CA ASP A 473 3.38 -1.96 27.69
C ASP A 473 4.46 -2.09 26.60
N GLY A 474 4.23 -1.45 25.45
CA GLY A 474 4.98 -1.60 24.21
C GLY A 474 4.34 -2.57 23.20
N TYR A 475 4.84 -2.57 21.97
CA TYR A 475 4.25 -3.32 20.86
C TYR A 475 4.70 -4.79 20.87
N GLU A 476 3.82 -5.71 20.44
CA GLU A 476 4.09 -7.15 20.35
C GLU A 476 3.86 -7.66 18.92
N GLU A 477 4.62 -8.67 18.50
CA GLU A 477 4.45 -9.31 17.18
C GLU A 477 3.36 -10.40 17.18
N LYS A 478 2.93 -10.88 18.36
CA LYS A 478 1.93 -11.96 18.50
C LYS A 478 0.66 -11.46 19.20
N PRO A 479 -0.52 -12.05 18.90
CA PRO A 479 -1.76 -11.68 19.56
C PRO A 479 -1.70 -11.97 21.07
N THR A 480 -2.21 -11.05 21.88
CA THR A 480 -2.71 -11.36 23.23
C THR A 480 -4.23 -11.39 23.18
N ASP A 481 -4.87 -12.34 23.87
CA ASP A 481 -6.30 -12.68 23.79
C ASP A 481 -7.30 -11.61 24.32
N TYR A 482 -6.91 -10.34 24.50
CA TYR A 482 -7.78 -9.34 25.13
C TYR A 482 -7.83 -7.96 24.44
N VAL A 483 -9.07 -7.62 24.08
CA VAL A 483 -9.80 -6.34 24.04
C VAL A 483 -9.77 -5.43 22.80
N SER A 484 -10.97 -4.86 22.65
CA SER A 484 -11.69 -4.21 21.58
C SER A 484 -11.08 -2.93 21.02
N SER A 485 -10.64 -3.01 19.77
CA SER A 485 -11.21 -2.19 18.70
C SER A 485 -10.66 -2.71 17.37
N ILE A 486 -11.56 -2.91 16.41
CA ILE A 486 -11.23 -3.42 15.06
C ILE A 486 -10.21 -2.54 14.32
N LEU A 487 -10.05 -1.28 14.72
CA LEU A 487 -9.15 -0.31 14.11
C LEU A 487 -7.66 -0.52 14.49
N ASP A 488 -7.37 -1.06 15.67
CA ASP A 488 -5.99 -1.31 16.12
C ASP A 488 -5.38 -2.58 15.53
N TYR A 489 -6.21 -3.49 15.03
CA TYR A 489 -5.78 -4.86 14.74
C TYR A 489 -4.98 -4.99 13.43
N GLN A 490 -5.12 -4.03 12.51
CA GLN A 490 -4.49 -4.10 11.17
C GLN A 490 -3.18 -3.28 11.05
N GLU A 491 -3.02 -2.16 11.78
CA GLU A 491 -1.81 -1.32 11.69
C GLU A 491 -0.63 -1.84 12.54
N ARG A 492 -0.86 -2.73 13.52
CA ARG A 492 0.13 -3.08 14.56
C ARG A 492 1.13 -4.21 14.23
N ARG A 493 1.11 -4.79 13.02
CA ARG A 493 1.79 -6.08 12.74
C ARG A 493 3.19 -6.01 12.11
N LYS A 494 3.56 -4.96 11.37
CA LYS A 494 4.89 -4.87 10.73
C LYS A 494 5.80 -3.90 11.48
N GLY A 495 6.92 -4.39 12.02
CA GLY A 495 7.98 -3.55 12.60
C GLY A 495 7.88 -3.27 14.11
N ALA A 496 7.16 -4.07 14.91
CA ALA A 496 6.99 -3.84 16.35
C ALA A 496 8.32 -3.68 17.12
N ALA A 497 9.34 -4.48 16.78
CA ALA A 497 10.68 -4.37 17.35
C ALA A 497 11.32 -2.99 17.07
N HIS A 498 11.24 -2.52 15.82
CA HIS A 498 11.75 -1.22 15.41
C HIS A 498 11.01 -0.07 16.12
N THR A 499 9.69 -0.13 16.18
CA THR A 499 8.87 0.88 16.90
C THR A 499 9.22 0.94 18.39
N ASN A 500 9.40 -0.22 19.03
CA ASN A 500 9.81 -0.26 20.43
C ASN A 500 11.20 0.33 20.64
N GLN A 501 12.15 0.04 19.75
CA GLN A 501 13.50 0.62 19.81
C GLN A 501 13.46 2.13 19.64
N LEU A 502 12.70 2.63 18.66
CA LEU A 502 12.51 4.06 18.45
C LEU A 502 11.98 4.75 19.73
N ILE A 503 10.91 4.20 20.33
CA ILE A 503 10.35 4.78 21.56
C ILE A 503 11.37 4.78 22.71
N ARG A 504 12.20 3.74 22.86
CA ARG A 504 13.28 3.73 23.87
C ARG A 504 14.27 4.88 23.63
N THR A 505 14.70 5.08 22.40
CA THR A 505 15.59 6.19 22.03
C THR A 505 14.96 7.54 22.37
N LEU A 506 13.67 7.71 22.07
CA LEU A 506 12.92 8.94 22.36
C LEU A 506 12.72 9.17 23.88
N LEU A 507 12.69 8.12 24.71
CA LEU A 507 12.55 8.26 26.15
C LEU A 507 13.86 8.63 26.86
N SER A 508 15.02 8.32 26.27
CA SER A 508 16.35 8.63 26.86
C SER A 508 16.54 10.11 27.26
N PRO A 509 16.26 11.12 26.40
CA PRO A 509 16.39 12.54 26.78
C PRO A 509 15.31 13.01 27.77
N ILE A 510 14.24 12.24 27.96
CA ILE A 510 13.21 12.52 28.97
C ILE A 510 13.67 11.99 30.33
N ARG A 511 14.20 10.77 30.38
CA ARG A 511 14.71 10.11 31.60
C ARG A 511 15.85 10.85 32.27
N SER A 512 16.68 11.55 31.50
CA SER A 512 17.78 12.34 32.05
C SER A 512 17.31 13.55 32.87
N GLN A 513 16.05 13.98 32.72
CA GLN A 513 15.50 15.20 33.34
C GLN A 513 14.19 14.96 34.11
N MET A 514 13.59 13.77 33.98
CA MET A 514 12.33 13.39 34.63
C MET A 514 12.39 11.92 35.07
N ASN A 515 12.01 11.65 36.31
CA ASN A 515 11.89 10.30 36.86
C ASN A 515 10.58 9.65 36.37
N LEU A 516 10.72 8.56 35.60
CA LEU A 516 9.61 7.79 35.05
C LEU A 516 9.46 6.48 35.82
N GLU A 517 8.36 6.32 36.55
CA GLU A 517 8.08 5.12 37.35
C GLU A 517 6.95 4.29 36.75
N PHE A 518 7.20 3.02 36.46
CA PHE A 518 6.21 2.15 35.82
C PHE A 518 5.44 1.36 36.88
N LEU A 519 4.12 1.58 36.96
CA LEU A 519 3.23 0.81 37.82
C LEU A 519 2.87 -0.55 37.22
N THR A 520 2.93 -0.68 35.91
CA THR A 520 2.69 -1.94 35.19
C THR A 520 3.92 -2.34 34.37
N PRO A 521 4.08 -3.64 34.04
CA PRO A 521 5.21 -4.09 33.23
C PRO A 521 5.29 -3.33 31.90
N SER A 522 6.50 -2.85 31.54
CA SER A 522 6.74 -2.11 30.30
C SER A 522 8.03 -2.55 29.63
N LYS A 523 8.01 -2.73 28.31
CA LYS A 523 9.21 -2.96 27.50
C LYS A 523 10.16 -1.76 27.50
N TYR A 524 9.73 -0.62 28.02
CA TYR A 524 10.53 0.60 28.08
C TYR A 524 11.26 0.76 29.40
N GLU A 525 11.01 -0.07 30.43
CA GLU A 525 11.57 0.09 31.78
C GLU A 525 13.11 0.03 31.82
N LYS A 526 13.72 -0.89 31.08
CA LYS A 526 15.18 -1.13 31.07
C LYS A 526 15.89 -0.37 29.94
N GLU A 527 16.99 0.31 30.27
CA GLU A 527 18.01 0.69 29.29
C GLU A 527 18.85 -0.55 28.98
N GLU A 528 18.92 -0.95 27.71
CA GLU A 528 19.91 -1.95 27.24
C GLU A 528 21.21 -1.27 26.87
#